data_AF-A0AA51H9M6-F1
#
_entry.id   AF-A0AA51H9M6-F1
#
_cell.length_a   1.000
_cell.length_b   1.000
_cell.length_c   1.000
_cell.angle_alpha   90.00
_cell.angle_beta   90.00
_cell.angle_gamma   90.00
#
_symmetry.space_group_name_H-M   'P 1'
#
loop_
_entity.id
_entity.type
_entity.pdbx_description
1 polymer ?
#
loop_
_entity_poly.entity_id
_entity_poly.type
_entity_poly.pdbx_seq_one_letter_code
_entity_poly.pdbx_strand_id
1 'polypeptide(L)'
;MKVRYAKKETLTTGLVLVGLLSVPLLVVKDRIKKIRLEESEKKTIERIVRNTLNLEKNLTNDKVEKYIEFVRNLSIPNKMVCKNIILNGYDLIKSNSNIDENLKKQFRIILEVKGFKMIY
;
A
#
# COMPACT_ATOMS: atom_id res chain seq x y z
N MET A 1 -20.44 0.17 -58.46
CA MET A 1 -19.08 -0.18 -58.00
C MET A 1 -18.94 0.09 -56.49
N LYS A 2 -19.51 -0.75 -55.61
CA LYS A 2 -19.45 -0.59 -54.13
C LYS A 2 -19.66 -1.93 -53.41
N VAL A 3 -18.73 -2.89 -53.55
CA VAL A 3 -18.84 -4.18 -52.81
C VAL A 3 -17.52 -4.63 -52.17
N ARG A 4 -16.40 -3.94 -52.42
CA ARG A 4 -15.07 -4.41 -51.97
C ARG A 4 -14.61 -3.87 -50.61
N TYR A 5 -15.33 -2.92 -49.99
CA TYR A 5 -14.91 -2.30 -48.72
C TYR A 5 -15.47 -2.99 -47.46
N ALA A 6 -16.66 -3.60 -47.51
CA ALA A 6 -17.30 -4.20 -46.33
C ALA A 6 -16.64 -5.52 -45.84
N LYS A 7 -15.90 -6.20 -46.72
CA LYS A 7 -15.31 -7.52 -46.43
C LYS A 7 -14.03 -7.45 -45.58
N LYS A 8 -13.33 -6.30 -45.59
CA LYS A 8 -12.12 -6.10 -44.78
C LYS A 8 -12.45 -5.80 -43.31
N GLU A 9 -13.48 -5.01 -43.05
CA GLU A 9 -13.90 -4.66 -41.68
C GLU A 9 -14.45 -5.84 -40.90
N THR A 10 -15.18 -6.74 -41.57
CA THR A 10 -15.75 -7.96 -40.97
C THR A 10 -14.67 -9.00 -40.59
N LEU A 11 -13.61 -9.10 -41.39
CA LEU A 11 -12.46 -9.98 -41.09
C LEU A 11 -11.61 -9.43 -39.95
N THR A 12 -11.38 -8.12 -39.88
CA THR A 12 -10.63 -7.50 -38.78
C THR A 12 -11.38 -7.55 -37.45
N THR A 13 -12.71 -7.31 -37.44
CA THR A 13 -13.51 -7.47 -36.21
C THR A 13 -13.57 -8.92 -35.74
N GLY A 14 -13.70 -9.89 -36.67
CA GLY A 14 -13.64 -11.32 -36.35
C GLY A 14 -12.30 -11.74 -35.74
N LEU A 15 -11.17 -11.29 -36.31
CA LEU A 15 -9.83 -11.59 -35.79
C LEU A 15 -9.60 -11.04 -34.37
N VAL A 16 -10.08 -9.82 -34.10
CA VAL A 16 -9.93 -9.18 -32.78
C VAL A 16 -10.75 -9.92 -31.71
N LEU A 17 -11.97 -10.35 -32.05
CA LEU A 17 -12.83 -11.14 -31.14
C LEU A 17 -12.23 -12.52 -30.84
N VAL A 18 -11.68 -13.22 -31.84
CA VAL A 18 -11.01 -14.51 -31.63
C VAL A 18 -9.72 -14.36 -30.81
N GLY A 19 -8.96 -13.28 -31.04
CA GLY A 19 -7.79 -12.93 -30.23
C GLY A 19 -8.13 -12.66 -28.76
N LEU A 20 -9.25 -11.99 -28.48
CA LEU A 20 -9.75 -11.76 -27.11
C LEU A 20 -10.24 -13.05 -26.43
N LEU A 21 -10.87 -13.96 -27.19
CA LEU A 21 -11.31 -15.28 -26.70
C LEU A 21 -10.14 -16.26 -26.48
N SER A 22 -9.00 -16.03 -27.12
CA SER A 22 -7.79 -16.85 -26.97
C SER A 22 -6.99 -16.55 -25.69
N VAL A 23 -7.34 -15.48 -24.96
CA VAL A 23 -6.73 -15.20 -23.66
C VAL A 23 -7.26 -16.21 -22.65
N PRO A 24 -6.41 -17.07 -22.06
CA PRO A 24 -6.88 -18.05 -21.10
C PRO A 24 -7.54 -17.35 -19.92
N LEU A 25 -8.74 -17.79 -19.53
CA LEU A 25 -9.47 -17.29 -18.35
C LEU A 25 -8.62 -17.23 -17.09
N LEU A 26 -7.61 -18.11 -16.98
CA LEU A 26 -6.60 -18.10 -15.92
C LEU A 26 -5.78 -16.79 -15.90
N VAL A 27 -5.29 -16.34 -17.06
CA VAL A 27 -4.49 -15.12 -17.20
C VAL A 27 -5.31 -13.88 -16.84
N VAL A 28 -6.60 -13.87 -17.18
CA VAL A 28 -7.51 -12.78 -16.80
C VAL A 28 -7.75 -12.79 -15.28
N LYS A 29 -7.98 -13.96 -14.67
CA LYS A 29 -8.15 -14.08 -13.21
C LYS A 29 -6.89 -13.64 -12.44
N ASP A 30 -5.71 -14.00 -12.92
CA ASP A 30 -4.44 -13.61 -12.30
C ASP A 30 -4.17 -12.10 -12.44
N ARG A 31 -4.47 -11.51 -13.60
CA ARG A 31 -4.41 -10.05 -13.79
C ARG A 31 -5.39 -9.32 -12.87
N ILE A 32 -6.63 -9.79 -12.73
CA ILE A 32 -7.62 -9.19 -11.82
C ILE A 32 -7.17 -9.30 -10.36
N LYS A 33 -6.63 -10.45 -9.94
CA LYS A 33 -6.06 -10.60 -8.59
C LYS A 33 -4.91 -9.63 -8.34
N LYS A 34 -4.02 -9.47 -9.31
CA LYS A 34 -2.89 -8.53 -9.24
C LYS A 34 -3.36 -7.08 -9.09
N ILE A 35 -4.31 -6.64 -9.92
CA ILE A 35 -4.88 -5.28 -9.84
C ILE A 35 -5.52 -5.02 -8.47
N ARG A 36 -6.31 -5.97 -7.95
CA ARG A 36 -6.93 -5.85 -6.62
C ARG A 36 -5.90 -5.77 -5.50
N LEU A 37 -4.80 -6.54 -5.60
CA LEU A 37 -3.69 -6.47 -4.66
C LEU A 37 -3.06 -5.08 -4.68
N GLU A 38 -2.74 -4.56 -5.86
CA GLU A 38 -2.14 -3.23 -6.03
C GLU A 38 -3.03 -2.11 -5.49
N GLU A 39 -4.35 -2.17 -5.69
CA GLU A 39 -5.31 -1.22 -5.12
C GLU A 39 -5.37 -1.29 -3.60
N SER A 40 -5.33 -2.51 -3.03
CA SER A 40 -5.34 -2.70 -1.57
C SER A 40 -4.06 -2.16 -0.91
N GLU A 41 -2.92 -2.36 -1.57
CA GLU A 41 -1.64 -1.81 -1.14
C GLU A 41 -1.64 -0.28 -1.20
N LYS A 42 -2.17 0.30 -2.29
CA LYS A 42 -2.25 1.75 -2.44
C LYS A 42 -3.08 2.39 -1.32
N LYS A 43 -4.25 1.82 -1.01
CA LYS A 43 -5.08 2.27 0.12
C LYS A 43 -4.35 2.16 1.46
N THR A 44 -3.55 1.12 1.64
CA THR A 44 -2.76 0.93 2.86
C THR A 44 -1.66 1.98 2.98
N ILE A 45 -0.94 2.28 1.89
CA ILE A 45 0.07 3.35 1.82
C ILE A 45 -0.55 4.69 2.17
N GLU A 46 -1.69 5.04 1.56
CA GLU A 46 -2.39 6.29 1.83
C GLU A 46 -2.80 6.41 3.30
N ARG A 47 -3.24 5.32 3.93
CA ARG A 47 -3.57 5.30 5.37
C ARG A 47 -2.33 5.50 6.25
N ILE A 48 -1.20 4.86 5.92
CA ILE A 48 0.07 5.07 6.62
C ILE A 48 0.45 6.54 6.55
N VAL A 49 0.55 7.10 5.34
CA VAL A 49 0.93 8.50 5.11
C VAL A 49 0.03 9.45 5.92
N ARG A 50 -1.30 9.28 5.82
CA ARG A 50 -2.25 10.14 6.52
C ARG A 50 -2.07 10.08 8.04
N ASN A 51 -1.90 8.89 8.60
CA ASN A 51 -1.75 8.72 10.04
C ASN A 51 -0.41 9.26 10.55
N THR A 52 0.68 9.07 9.79
CA THR A 52 1.98 9.66 10.13
C THR A 52 1.95 11.19 10.06
N LEU A 53 1.32 11.79 9.04
CA LEU A 53 1.14 13.24 8.94
C LEU A 53 0.28 13.83 10.07
N ASN A 54 -0.73 13.08 10.55
CA ASN A 54 -1.52 13.49 11.70
C ASN A 54 -0.72 13.51 13.00
N LEU A 55 0.36 12.73 13.05
CA LEU A 55 1.32 12.69 14.14
C LEU A 55 2.18 13.94 14.17
N GLU A 56 2.71 14.37 13.02
CA GLU A 56 3.56 15.56 12.87
C GLU A 56 2.87 16.85 13.35
N LYS A 57 1.58 17.01 13.06
CA LYS A 57 0.86 18.27 13.31
C LYS A 57 0.68 18.63 14.78
N ASN A 58 0.49 17.63 15.66
CA ASN A 58 0.26 17.85 17.08
C ASN A 58 0.47 16.53 17.81
N LEU A 59 1.68 16.34 18.34
CA LEU A 59 2.13 15.11 18.96
C LEU A 59 1.70 15.09 20.44
N THR A 60 0.82 14.14 20.79
CA THR A 60 0.34 13.91 22.15
C THR A 60 0.38 12.42 22.48
N ASN A 61 0.44 12.07 23.77
CA ASN A 61 0.48 10.67 24.21
C ASN A 61 -0.69 9.83 23.65
N ASP A 62 -1.92 10.36 23.71
CA ASP A 62 -3.12 9.68 23.17
C ASP A 62 -3.01 9.38 21.66
N LYS A 63 -2.46 10.31 20.88
CA LYS A 63 -2.25 10.07 19.44
C LYS A 63 -1.14 9.08 19.17
N VAL A 64 -0.08 9.11 19.97
CA VAL A 64 1.02 8.15 19.88
C VAL A 64 0.49 6.75 20.19
N GLU A 65 -0.32 6.59 21.23
CA GLU A 65 -0.95 5.31 21.56
C GLU A 65 -1.84 4.79 20.42
N LYS A 66 -2.71 5.63 19.86
CA LYS A 66 -3.54 5.30 18.68
C LYS A 66 -2.70 4.92 17.47
N TYR A 67 -1.57 5.58 17.26
CA TYR A 67 -0.67 5.29 16.15
C TYR A 67 0.09 3.97 16.35
N ILE A 68 0.56 3.70 17.57
CA ILE A 68 1.16 2.43 17.98
C ILE A 68 0.19 1.28 17.71
N GLU A 69 -1.07 1.42 18.10
CA GLU A 69 -2.11 0.43 17.85
C GLU A 69 -2.39 0.27 16.35
N PHE A 70 -2.47 1.37 15.61
CA PHE A 70 -2.61 1.35 14.15
C PHE A 70 -1.47 0.56 13.50
N VAL A 71 -0.21 0.85 13.84
CA VAL A 71 0.95 0.13 13.29
C VAL A 71 0.92 -1.33 13.70
N ARG A 72 0.56 -1.65 14.96
CA ARG A 72 0.41 -3.03 15.46
C ARG A 72 -0.55 -3.85 14.60
N ASN A 73 -1.70 -3.29 14.26
CA ASN A 73 -2.74 -3.98 13.49
C ASN A 73 -2.51 -3.92 11.97
N LEU A 74 -1.60 -3.08 11.50
CA LEU A 74 -1.34 -2.91 10.08
C LEU A 74 -0.46 -4.04 9.53
N SER A 75 -0.90 -4.64 8.41
CA SER A 75 -0.05 -5.48 7.57
C SER A 75 0.84 -4.57 6.74
N ILE A 76 2.13 -4.58 7.02
CA ILE A 76 3.08 -3.64 6.42
C ILE A 76 3.41 -4.12 5.01
N PRO A 77 3.09 -3.34 3.98
CA PRO A 77 3.46 -3.69 2.61
C PRO A 77 4.98 -3.86 2.52
N ASN A 78 5.46 -4.81 1.72
CA ASN A 78 6.89 -5.00 1.49
C ASN A 78 7.46 -3.92 0.55
N LYS A 79 7.17 -2.65 0.84
CA LYS A 79 7.64 -1.47 0.14
C LYS A 79 8.50 -0.67 1.10
N MET A 80 9.74 -0.39 0.69
CA MET A 80 10.70 0.37 1.48
C MET A 80 10.15 1.73 1.91
N VAL A 81 9.35 2.38 1.05
CA VAL A 81 8.68 3.66 1.33
C VAL A 81 7.80 3.60 2.59
N CYS A 82 6.99 2.54 2.75
CA CYS A 82 6.15 2.38 3.94
C CYS A 82 6.99 2.26 5.20
N LYS A 83 8.08 1.50 5.11
CA LYS A 83 8.99 1.31 6.24
C LYS A 83 9.64 2.63 6.65
N ASN A 84 10.13 3.40 5.68
CA ASN A 84 10.75 4.69 5.92
C ASN A 84 9.78 5.69 6.57
N ILE A 85 8.52 5.75 6.10
CA ILE A 85 7.50 6.63 6.71
C ILE A 85 7.24 6.26 8.17
N ILE A 86 7.09 4.96 8.45
CA ILE A 86 6.86 4.48 9.83
C ILE A 86 8.06 4.78 10.72
N LEU A 87 9.29 4.60 10.23
CA LEU A 87 10.52 4.94 10.94
C LEU A 87 10.63 6.44 11.22
N ASN A 88 10.33 7.31 10.25
CA ASN A 88 10.28 8.75 10.48
C ASN A 88 9.27 9.10 11.58
N GLY A 89 8.11 8.44 11.59
CA GLY A 89 7.13 8.59 12.68
C GLY A 89 7.67 8.15 14.05
N TYR A 90 8.48 7.09 14.09
CA TYR A 90 9.18 6.67 15.31
C TYR A 90 10.22 7.69 15.76
N ASP A 91 11.02 8.24 14.85
CA ASP A 91 12.04 9.24 15.18
C ASP A 91 11.42 10.54 15.71
N LEU A 92 10.26 10.94 15.17
CA LEU A 92 9.44 12.03 15.70
C LEU A 92 8.97 11.76 17.14
N ILE A 93 8.51 10.54 17.42
CA ILE A 93 8.06 10.14 18.76
C ILE A 93 9.24 10.08 19.72
N LYS A 94 10.35 9.51 19.30
CA LYS A 94 11.57 9.31 20.09
C LYS A 94 12.22 10.64 20.49
N SER A 95 12.30 11.58 19.55
CA SER A 95 12.92 12.90 19.76
C SER A 95 12.08 13.85 20.63
N ASN A 96 10.80 13.56 20.84
CA ASN A 96 9.92 14.42 21.62
C ASN A 96 10.01 14.11 23.14
N SER A 97 10.39 15.11 23.93
CA SER A 97 10.52 15.02 25.39
C SER A 97 9.19 14.90 26.13
N ASN A 98 8.09 15.34 25.51
CA ASN A 98 6.76 15.38 26.14
C ASN A 98 6.00 14.06 25.99
N ILE A 99 6.55 13.10 25.23
CA ILE A 99 5.96 11.79 25.05
C ILE A 99 6.48 10.82 26.12
N ASP A 100 5.55 10.06 26.70
CA ASP A 100 5.85 9.05 27.71
C ASP A 100 6.90 8.06 27.18
N GLU A 101 7.95 7.87 27.96
CA GLU A 101 9.04 6.96 27.65
C GLU A 101 8.56 5.50 27.51
N ASN A 102 7.49 5.12 28.22
CA ASN A 102 6.85 3.83 28.06
C ASN A 102 6.25 3.68 26.66
N LEU A 103 5.60 4.70 26.12
CA LEU A 103 5.05 4.67 24.75
C LEU A 103 6.17 4.55 23.70
N LYS A 104 7.29 5.24 23.89
CA LYS A 104 8.47 5.12 23.00
C LYS A 104 9.01 3.69 23.00
N LYS A 105 9.15 3.07 24.18
CA LYS A 105 9.61 1.68 24.32
C LYS A 105 8.63 0.69 23.71
N GLN A 106 7.33 0.86 23.96
CA GLN A 106 6.30 0.02 23.35
C GLN A 106 6.34 0.12 21.83
N PHE A 107 6.47 1.33 21.28
CA PHE A 107 6.50 1.50 19.84
C PHE A 107 7.73 0.84 19.22
N ARG A 108 8.88 0.96 19.88
CA ARG A 108 10.11 0.28 19.49
C ARG A 108 9.93 -1.24 19.41
N ILE A 109 9.39 -1.87 20.46
CA ILE A 109 9.16 -3.32 20.49
C ILE A 109 8.26 -3.76 19.34
N ILE A 110 7.20 -3.00 19.04
CA ILE A 110 6.29 -3.33 17.93
C ILE A 110 7.01 -3.28 16.58
N LEU A 111 7.89 -2.30 16.39
CA LEU A 111 8.68 -2.17 15.17
C LEU A 111 9.68 -3.33 15.03
N GLU A 112 10.36 -3.72 16.11
CA GLU A 112 11.24 -4.89 16.11
C GLU A 112 10.49 -6.18 15.77
N VAL A 113 9.32 -6.42 16.39
CA VAL A 113 8.45 -7.58 16.10
C VAL A 113 7.99 -7.59 14.64
N LYS A 114 7.79 -6.43 14.02
CA LYS A 114 7.43 -6.30 12.60
C LYS A 114 8.63 -6.34 11.64
N GLY A 115 9.83 -6.59 12.15
CA GLY A 115 11.04 -6.77 11.34
C GLY A 115 11.66 -5.46 10.86
N PHE A 116 11.41 -4.35 11.56
CA PHE A 116 12.18 -3.13 11.34
C PHE A 116 13.54 -3.26 12.00
N LYS A 117 14.60 -3.15 11.21
CA LYS A 117 15.95 -2.98 11.75
C LYS A 117 16.15 -1.52 12.08
N MET A 118 16.14 -1.20 13.37
CA MET A 118 16.62 0.11 13.83
C MET A 118 18.15 0.09 13.80
N ILE A 119 18.74 0.98 13.00
CA ILE A 119 20.19 1.20 13.02
C ILE A 119 20.43 2.16 14.20
N TYR A 120 21.28 1.71 15.12
CA TYR A 120 21.64 2.42 16.35
C TYR A 120 22.71 3.47 16.10
#